data_AF-A0AAU7DGT3-F1
#
_entry.id   AF-A0AAU7DGT3-F1
#
_cell.length_a   1.000
_cell.length_b   1.000
_cell.length_c   1.000
_cell.angle_alpha   90.00
_cell.angle_beta   90.00
_cell.angle_gamma   90.00
#
_symmetry.space_group_name_H-M   'P 1'
#
loop_
_entity.id
_entity.type
_entity.pdbx_description
1 polymer ?
#
loop_
_entity_poly.entity_id
_entity_poly.type
_entity_poly.pdbx_seq_one_letter_code
_entity_poly.pdbx_strand_id
1 'polypeptide(L)'
;MSVLASPEPQSSKLPTFVSAMQFVRVYWWQSLLISAAVLVPCFWHEHLEAGDLPSHVYNAWLVHLIKSGQAPSLWLARRWNNVLFDFAISGLGYLFQWRTAERIAGGLSVLIFFWGSFALVSSIKRGLAWSLIPCLAIVTYGWTFEMGFMNCYISLGLSFFALAILMRGSRQEQCWVGLLVPIIWLAHPLGVAMLIALGSYTVLARNLTPKRHLYLFVPAILLLFAIHLLVQLRYSYTVSWKPGYVHDGFDQLLLFGPHYLLPARLLRAFVAACLLLELVLTFKTPRWWAAYLLPAELYVLTGFGVLMLPTEIDTVRLHQLGFVSIGYLTERLTTILVVLACCLVGAVRPQKWHLAGFSVIAIVFFGYLYRDTSTINETENQVKSSLEKIPAGQRVVAALEVFPSSNVGTDHIFDRACIEHCFSYANYEPNVAQFRVRAYADSPIVMTDEKTVVAGRLSNYLVQKKDLPLFEVNWCDRIGGSLCTRELAAGEYTPLGFKLDRSWLDQFGRKALLIDLLPGVFVFAIAFFAVNLEVRKRAV
;
A
#
# COMPACT_ATOMS: atom_id res chain seq x y z
N MET A 1 13.07 56.08 25.98
CA MET A 1 11.70 55.68 25.56
C MET A 1 11.68 54.17 25.39
N SER A 2 11.14 53.48 26.38
CA SER A 2 10.96 52.03 26.44
C SER A 2 9.86 51.60 25.48
N VAL A 3 10.22 50.88 24.42
CA VAL A 3 9.26 50.19 23.56
C VAL A 3 8.79 48.95 24.32
N LEU A 4 7.59 49.05 24.88
CA LEU A 4 6.85 47.97 25.51
C LEU A 4 6.72 46.80 24.53
N ALA A 5 7.31 45.66 24.90
CA ALA A 5 7.03 44.38 24.30
C ALA A 5 5.53 44.10 24.42
N SER A 6 4.82 44.09 23.29
CA SER A 6 3.46 43.56 23.24
C SER A 6 3.53 42.06 23.54
N PRO A 7 2.72 41.54 24.48
CA PRO A 7 2.67 40.11 24.74
C PRO A 7 2.11 39.40 23.50
N GLU A 8 2.89 38.44 22.99
CA GLU A 8 2.44 37.45 22.01
C GLU A 8 1.13 36.84 22.53
N PRO A 9 -0.01 36.95 21.82
CA PRO A 9 -1.24 36.35 22.28
C PRO A 9 -1.04 34.83 22.27
N GLN A 10 -1.12 34.22 23.45
CA GLN A 10 -1.31 32.79 23.62
C GLN A 10 -2.60 32.41 22.88
N SER A 11 -2.51 32.07 21.59
CA SER A 11 -3.64 31.51 20.85
C SER A 11 -3.93 30.16 21.50
N SER A 12 -4.99 30.07 22.27
CA SER A 12 -5.57 28.80 22.67
C SER A 12 -5.85 28.02 21.38
N LYS A 13 -5.02 27.01 21.10
CA LYS A 13 -5.21 26.17 19.91
C LYS A 13 -6.55 25.47 20.09
N LEU A 14 -7.50 25.77 19.21
CA LEU A 14 -8.76 25.04 19.12
C LEU A 14 -8.47 23.52 19.11
N PRO A 15 -9.30 22.71 19.77
CA PRO A 15 -9.19 21.25 19.66
C PRO A 15 -9.16 20.82 18.19
N THR A 16 -8.40 19.78 17.88
CA THR A 16 -8.30 19.17 16.55
C THR A 16 -9.66 18.78 16.01
N PHE A 17 -10.57 18.26 16.84
CA PHE A 17 -11.93 17.92 16.43
C PHE A 17 -12.71 19.16 15.96
N VAL A 18 -12.61 20.28 16.70
CA VAL A 18 -13.23 21.55 16.31
C VAL A 18 -12.60 22.09 15.03
N SER A 19 -11.28 21.96 14.88
CA SER A 19 -10.55 22.33 13.66
C SER A 19 -10.99 21.48 12.46
N ALA A 20 -11.25 20.18 12.66
CA ALA A 20 -11.74 19.28 11.62
C ALA A 20 -13.17 19.65 11.20
N MET A 21 -14.07 19.93 12.15
CA MET A 21 -15.43 20.41 11.84
C MET A 21 -15.42 21.75 11.09
N GLN A 22 -14.55 22.68 11.50
CA GLN A 22 -14.36 23.95 10.78
C GLN A 22 -13.79 23.71 9.38
N PHE A 23 -12.82 22.81 9.23
CA PHE A 23 -12.27 22.44 7.93
C PHE A 23 -13.37 21.92 7.00
N VAL A 24 -14.18 20.96 7.46
CA VAL A 24 -15.30 20.44 6.66
C VAL A 24 -16.27 21.58 6.33
N ARG A 25 -16.69 22.38 7.30
CA ARG A 25 -17.64 23.48 7.05
C ARG A 25 -17.13 24.50 6.04
N VAL A 26 -15.85 24.86 6.08
CA VAL A 26 -15.26 25.88 5.20
C VAL A 26 -14.90 25.31 3.82
N TYR A 27 -14.41 24.08 3.77
CA TYR A 27 -13.85 23.47 2.57
C TYR A 27 -14.66 22.28 2.04
N TRP A 28 -15.94 22.15 2.41
CA TRP A 28 -16.75 20.98 2.03
C TRP A 28 -16.82 20.81 0.50
N TRP A 29 -17.00 21.90 -0.26
CA TRP A 29 -17.07 21.82 -1.73
C TRP A 29 -15.73 21.41 -2.34
N GLN A 30 -14.62 21.99 -1.88
CA GLN A 30 -13.28 21.60 -2.34
C GLN A 30 -12.98 20.14 -1.96
N SER A 31 -13.33 19.72 -0.75
CA SER A 31 -13.13 18.35 -0.28
C SER A 31 -13.95 17.36 -1.11
N LEU A 32 -15.18 17.73 -1.48
CA LEU A 32 -16.03 16.93 -2.36
C LEU A 32 -15.45 16.84 -3.77
N LEU A 33 -15.02 17.96 -4.36
CA LEU A 33 -14.41 17.99 -5.70
C LEU A 33 -13.10 17.21 -5.75
N ILE A 34 -12.24 17.35 -4.74
CA ILE A 34 -10.98 16.59 -4.64
C ILE A 34 -11.27 15.10 -4.46
N SER A 35 -12.23 14.75 -3.59
CA SER A 35 -12.62 13.34 -3.39
C SER A 35 -13.16 12.75 -4.69
N ALA A 36 -14.03 13.47 -5.41
CA ALA A 36 -14.53 13.04 -6.70
C ALA A 36 -13.40 12.86 -7.72
N ALA A 37 -12.45 13.81 -7.80
CA ALA A 37 -11.30 13.74 -8.71
C ALA A 37 -10.37 12.57 -8.39
N VAL A 38 -10.08 12.33 -7.11
CA VAL A 38 -9.23 11.21 -6.66
C VAL A 38 -9.94 9.87 -6.87
N LEU A 39 -11.27 9.83 -6.87
CA LEU A 39 -12.03 8.62 -7.14
C LEU A 39 -12.15 8.29 -8.62
N VAL A 40 -11.85 9.20 -9.56
CA VAL A 40 -12.03 8.95 -11.00
C VAL A 40 -11.41 7.61 -11.47
N PRO A 41 -10.18 7.23 -11.06
CA PRO A 41 -9.61 5.93 -11.44
C PRO A 41 -10.42 4.71 -10.96
N CYS A 42 -11.16 4.82 -9.86
CA CYS A 42 -12.03 3.74 -9.39
C CYS A 42 -13.23 3.46 -10.30
N PHE A 43 -13.52 4.36 -11.24
CA PHE A 43 -14.70 4.33 -12.11
C PHE A 43 -14.35 4.43 -13.60
N TRP A 44 -13.07 4.35 -13.98
CA TRP A 44 -12.65 4.41 -15.38
C TRP A 44 -13.21 3.26 -16.22
N HIS A 45 -13.16 2.06 -15.66
CA HIS A 45 -13.45 0.81 -16.37
C HIS A 45 -14.64 0.11 -15.75
N GLU A 46 -15.09 -0.98 -16.39
CA GLU A 46 -16.21 -1.78 -15.91
C GLU A 46 -15.94 -2.34 -14.51
N HIS A 47 -14.71 -2.79 -14.31
CA HIS A 47 -14.21 -3.29 -13.03
C HIS A 47 -13.17 -2.37 -12.42
N LEU A 48 -13.04 -2.47 -11.10
CA LEU A 48 -11.95 -1.81 -10.37
C LEU A 48 -10.70 -2.69 -10.47
N GLU A 49 -9.69 -2.21 -11.19
CA GLU A 49 -8.46 -2.98 -11.40
C GLU A 49 -7.49 -2.78 -10.24
N ALA A 50 -7.14 -3.90 -9.61
CA ALA A 50 -6.07 -4.06 -8.62
C ALA A 50 -5.81 -5.56 -8.44
N GLY A 51 -4.55 -5.99 -8.35
CA GLY A 51 -4.09 -7.37 -8.39
C GLY A 51 -4.93 -8.34 -7.55
N ASP A 52 -4.90 -8.23 -6.22
CA ASP A 52 -5.64 -9.13 -5.31
C ASP A 52 -7.14 -8.77 -5.17
N LEU A 53 -7.61 -7.63 -5.71
CA LEU A 53 -9.01 -7.22 -5.49
C LEU A 53 -10.04 -8.21 -6.04
N PRO A 54 -9.91 -8.77 -7.26
CA PRO A 54 -10.75 -9.86 -7.74
C PRO A 54 -10.89 -11.03 -6.76
N SER A 55 -9.80 -11.45 -6.09
CA SER A 55 -9.84 -12.55 -5.13
C SER A 55 -10.63 -12.19 -3.88
N HIS A 56 -10.50 -10.95 -3.39
CA HIS A 56 -11.31 -10.43 -2.28
C HIS A 56 -12.80 -10.47 -2.59
N VAL A 57 -13.20 -10.07 -3.80
CA VAL A 57 -14.61 -10.09 -4.24
C VAL A 57 -15.11 -11.54 -4.34
N TYR A 58 -14.33 -12.41 -4.96
CA TYR A 58 -14.66 -13.83 -5.11
C TYR A 58 -14.82 -14.53 -3.74
N ASN A 59 -13.91 -14.30 -2.80
CA ASN A 59 -13.99 -14.89 -1.47
C ASN A 59 -15.14 -14.29 -0.65
N ALA A 60 -15.51 -13.04 -0.87
CA ALA A 60 -16.72 -12.46 -0.29
C ALA A 60 -18.00 -13.12 -0.81
N TRP A 61 -18.03 -13.53 -2.08
CA TRP A 61 -19.09 -14.35 -2.65
C TRP A 61 -19.09 -15.77 -2.05
N LEU A 62 -17.93 -16.41 -1.88
CA LEU A 62 -17.85 -17.71 -1.18
C LEU A 62 -18.39 -17.64 0.25
N VAL A 63 -18.18 -16.53 0.97
CA VAL A 63 -18.77 -16.31 2.30
C VAL A 63 -20.30 -16.38 2.25
N HIS A 64 -20.92 -15.86 1.18
CA HIS A 64 -22.37 -15.93 1.01
C HIS A 64 -22.83 -17.36 0.76
N LEU A 65 -22.13 -18.10 -0.11
CA LEU A 65 -22.42 -19.53 -0.35
C LEU A 65 -22.28 -20.39 0.90
N ILE A 66 -21.27 -20.14 1.72
CA ILE A 66 -21.08 -20.87 2.98
C ILE A 66 -22.25 -20.59 3.94
N LYS A 67 -22.66 -19.32 4.05
CA LYS A 67 -23.78 -18.93 4.92
C LYS A 67 -25.14 -19.44 4.44
N SER A 68 -25.33 -19.59 3.12
CA SER A 68 -26.54 -20.17 2.53
C SER A 68 -26.53 -21.72 2.52
N GLY A 69 -25.46 -22.36 2.98
CA GLY A 69 -25.31 -23.82 2.97
C GLY A 69 -25.00 -24.42 1.59
N GLN A 70 -24.67 -23.58 0.61
CA GLN A 70 -24.40 -23.97 -0.78
C GLN A 70 -22.96 -24.42 -1.03
N ALA A 71 -22.05 -24.16 -0.09
CA ALA A 71 -20.65 -24.61 -0.14
C ALA A 71 -20.27 -25.42 1.11
N PRO A 72 -20.84 -26.63 1.32
CA PRO A 72 -20.69 -27.39 2.57
C PRO A 72 -19.27 -27.89 2.85
N SER A 73 -18.42 -27.93 1.82
CA SER A 73 -17.00 -28.29 1.96
C SER A 73 -16.09 -27.13 2.38
N LEU A 74 -16.67 -25.92 2.49
CA LEU A 74 -16.01 -24.72 2.94
C LEU A 74 -16.62 -24.25 4.27
N TRP A 75 -15.82 -23.57 5.08
CA TRP A 75 -16.25 -23.04 6.37
C TRP A 75 -15.59 -21.69 6.66
N LEU A 76 -16.16 -20.94 7.62
CA LEU A 76 -15.67 -19.62 8.01
C LEU A 76 -14.85 -19.69 9.30
N ALA A 77 -13.57 -19.36 9.20
CA ALA A 77 -12.71 -19.13 10.35
C ALA A 77 -12.95 -17.76 10.97
N ARG A 78 -12.84 -17.70 12.30
CA ARG A 78 -12.82 -16.43 13.03
C ARG A 78 -11.45 -15.78 12.84
N ARG A 79 -11.45 -14.54 12.35
CA ARG A 79 -10.27 -13.70 12.18
C ARG A 79 -10.52 -12.32 12.78
N TRP A 80 -9.45 -11.69 13.25
CA TRP A 80 -9.49 -10.46 14.05
C TRP A 80 -8.52 -9.40 13.54
N ASN A 81 -7.83 -9.70 12.44
CA ASN A 81 -6.84 -8.87 11.77
C ASN A 81 -6.87 -9.23 10.27
N ASN A 82 -6.43 -8.31 9.42
CA ASN A 82 -6.41 -8.52 7.96
C ASN A 82 -7.77 -8.92 7.36
N VAL A 83 -8.88 -8.34 7.85
CA VAL A 83 -10.24 -8.73 7.42
C VAL A 83 -11.27 -7.61 7.32
N LEU A 84 -10.91 -6.35 7.61
CA LEU A 84 -11.87 -5.24 7.60
C LEU A 84 -12.47 -5.02 6.21
N PHE A 85 -11.65 -5.03 5.17
CA PHE A 85 -12.09 -4.89 3.79
C PHE A 85 -13.00 -6.05 3.38
N ASP A 86 -12.65 -7.28 3.77
CA ASP A 86 -13.44 -8.48 3.49
C ASP A 86 -14.83 -8.43 4.14
N PHE A 87 -14.91 -7.91 5.37
CA PHE A 87 -16.19 -7.66 6.03
C PHE A 87 -17.00 -6.59 5.30
N ALA A 88 -16.37 -5.49 4.90
CA ALA A 88 -17.03 -4.40 4.18
C ALA A 88 -17.59 -4.88 2.85
N ILE A 89 -16.79 -5.54 2.01
CA ILE A 89 -17.23 -5.99 0.69
C ILE A 89 -18.24 -7.14 0.77
N SER A 90 -18.08 -8.08 1.71
CA SER A 90 -19.08 -9.13 1.96
C SER A 90 -20.40 -8.57 2.47
N GLY A 91 -20.36 -7.53 3.31
CA GLY A 91 -21.55 -6.81 3.77
C GLY A 91 -22.24 -6.06 2.63
N LEU A 92 -21.48 -5.32 1.82
CA LEU A 92 -21.99 -4.60 0.66
C LEU A 92 -22.58 -5.53 -0.41
N GLY A 93 -22.01 -6.72 -0.59
CA GLY A 93 -22.54 -7.73 -1.52
C GLY A 93 -23.94 -8.24 -1.15
N TYR A 94 -24.40 -8.08 0.11
CA TYR A 94 -25.79 -8.37 0.46
C TYR A 94 -26.76 -7.26 0.05
N LEU A 95 -26.26 -6.04 -0.11
CA LEU A 95 -27.05 -4.84 -0.38
C LEU A 95 -27.02 -4.44 -1.87
N PHE A 96 -25.94 -4.79 -2.56
CA PHE A 96 -25.65 -4.36 -3.92
C PHE A 96 -25.08 -5.51 -4.75
N GLN A 97 -25.10 -5.36 -6.08
CA GLN A 97 -24.34 -6.22 -6.99
C GLN A 97 -22.84 -6.14 -6.68
N TRP A 98 -22.09 -7.23 -6.89
CA TRP A 98 -20.66 -7.33 -6.59
C TRP A 98 -19.82 -6.20 -7.21
N ARG A 99 -20.14 -5.79 -8.43
CA ARG A 99 -19.51 -4.64 -9.11
C ARG A 99 -19.68 -3.31 -8.36
N THR A 100 -20.87 -3.08 -7.81
CA THR A 100 -21.13 -1.87 -7.04
C THR A 100 -20.47 -1.97 -5.66
N ALA A 101 -20.48 -3.17 -5.06
CA ALA A 101 -19.83 -3.43 -3.78
C ALA A 101 -18.31 -3.17 -3.84
N GLU A 102 -17.62 -3.68 -4.87
CA GLU A 102 -16.17 -3.47 -5.02
C GLU A 102 -15.82 -1.99 -5.23
N ARG A 103 -16.60 -1.24 -6.01
CA ARG A 103 -16.37 0.19 -6.24
C ARG A 103 -16.59 1.02 -4.99
N ILE A 104 -17.64 0.72 -4.21
CA ILE A 104 -17.88 1.42 -2.93
C ILE A 104 -16.76 1.10 -1.94
N ALA A 105 -16.43 -0.18 -1.76
CA ALA A 105 -15.39 -0.59 -0.80
C ALA A 105 -14.00 -0.07 -1.21
N GLY A 106 -13.63 -0.20 -2.49
CA GLY A 106 -12.38 0.28 -3.05
C GLY A 106 -12.29 1.81 -2.99
N GLY A 107 -13.35 2.52 -3.39
CA GLY A 107 -13.41 3.98 -3.30
C GLY A 107 -13.29 4.50 -1.86
N LEU A 108 -13.94 3.86 -0.89
CA LEU A 108 -13.76 4.20 0.53
C LEU A 108 -12.31 3.96 0.98
N SER A 109 -11.68 2.88 0.52
CA SER A 109 -10.27 2.59 0.82
C SER A 109 -9.35 3.69 0.30
N VAL A 110 -9.55 4.10 -0.96
CA VAL A 110 -8.86 5.24 -1.61
C VAL A 110 -9.01 6.52 -0.81
N LEU A 111 -10.23 6.86 -0.40
CA LEU A 111 -10.48 8.08 0.38
C LEU A 111 -9.83 8.04 1.77
N ILE A 112 -9.90 6.91 2.48
CA ILE A 112 -9.28 6.75 3.79
C ILE A 112 -7.78 6.98 3.69
N PHE A 113 -7.12 6.36 2.71
CA PHE A 113 -5.68 6.50 2.52
C PHE A 113 -5.28 7.91 2.06
N PHE A 114 -5.96 8.47 1.05
CA PHE A 114 -5.68 9.80 0.53
C PHE A 114 -5.84 10.87 1.61
N TRP A 115 -6.99 10.90 2.30
CA TRP A 115 -7.25 11.91 3.33
C TRP A 115 -6.42 11.68 4.59
N GLY A 116 -6.10 10.43 4.93
CA GLY A 116 -5.16 10.12 6.02
C GLY A 116 -3.78 10.67 5.73
N SER A 117 -3.26 10.42 4.53
CA SER A 117 -1.96 10.96 4.06
C SER A 117 -1.97 12.49 4.03
N PHE A 118 -3.04 13.10 3.50
CA PHE A 118 -3.22 14.56 3.47
C PHE A 118 -3.24 15.16 4.87
N ALA A 119 -3.94 14.52 5.82
CA ALA A 119 -4.00 14.97 7.21
C ALA A 119 -2.62 14.93 7.87
N LEU A 120 -1.85 13.84 7.66
CA LEU A 120 -0.49 13.72 8.17
C LEU A 120 0.43 14.81 7.62
N VAL A 121 0.46 15.00 6.30
CA VAL A 121 1.29 16.04 5.65
C VAL A 121 0.87 17.44 6.14
N SER A 122 -0.43 17.71 6.24
CA SER A 122 -0.95 19.00 6.72
C SER A 122 -0.60 19.26 8.19
N SER A 123 -0.50 18.20 9.00
CA SER A 123 -0.11 18.29 10.42
C SER A 123 1.34 18.77 10.59
N ILE A 124 2.24 18.33 9.71
CA ILE A 124 3.66 18.71 9.68
C ILE A 124 3.83 20.14 9.15
N LYS A 125 3.16 20.46 8.04
CA LYS A 125 3.14 21.80 7.44
C LYS A 125 2.57 22.88 8.39
N ARG A 126 1.73 22.48 9.36
CA ARG A 126 0.89 23.38 10.17
C ARG A 126 -0.06 24.22 9.31
N GLY A 127 -0.54 23.64 8.21
CA GLY A 127 -1.41 24.28 7.24
C GLY A 127 -1.82 23.29 6.15
N LEU A 128 -2.77 23.68 5.32
CA LEU A 128 -3.36 22.78 4.32
C LEU A 128 -2.35 22.46 3.21
N ALA A 129 -2.16 21.18 2.92
CA ALA A 129 -1.20 20.68 1.94
C ALA A 129 -1.71 20.73 0.49
N TRP A 130 -2.47 21.77 0.11
CA TRP A 130 -3.14 21.86 -1.21
C TRP A 130 -2.19 21.73 -2.41
N SER A 131 -0.97 22.25 -2.31
CA SER A 131 0.03 22.13 -3.38
C SER A 131 0.49 20.69 -3.65
N LEU A 132 0.21 19.75 -2.73
CA LEU A 132 0.60 18.35 -2.81
C LEU A 132 -0.55 17.42 -3.19
N ILE A 133 -1.76 17.93 -3.45
CA ILE A 133 -2.90 17.09 -3.87
C ILE A 133 -2.51 16.15 -5.04
N PRO A 134 -1.89 16.62 -6.14
CA PRO A 134 -1.58 15.72 -7.26
C PRO A 134 -0.52 14.68 -6.90
N CYS A 135 0.47 15.04 -6.07
CA CYS A 135 1.48 14.11 -5.57
C CYS A 135 0.85 13.02 -4.71
N LEU A 136 -0.04 13.40 -3.80
CA LEU A 136 -0.75 12.45 -2.94
C LEU A 136 -1.70 11.57 -3.76
N ALA A 137 -2.34 12.10 -4.81
CA ALA A 137 -3.16 11.31 -5.72
C ALA A 137 -2.33 10.24 -6.46
N ILE A 138 -1.12 10.57 -6.94
CA ILE A 138 -0.21 9.57 -7.52
C ILE A 138 0.11 8.48 -6.50
N VAL A 139 0.50 8.87 -5.28
CA VAL A 139 0.86 7.91 -4.20
C VAL A 139 -0.31 7.03 -3.80
N THR A 140 -1.54 7.57 -3.80
CA THR A 140 -2.77 6.83 -3.53
C THR A 140 -2.94 5.65 -4.49
N TYR A 141 -2.59 5.80 -5.76
CA TYR A 141 -2.64 4.73 -6.77
C TYR A 141 -1.26 4.08 -7.01
N GLY A 142 -0.40 4.10 -6.00
CA GLY A 142 0.88 3.40 -6.04
C GLY A 142 0.72 1.88 -5.90
N TRP A 143 1.85 1.18 -5.97
CA TRP A 143 1.97 -0.27 -5.98
C TRP A 143 1.13 -0.97 -4.91
N THR A 144 1.04 -0.44 -3.69
CA THR A 144 0.22 -1.08 -2.63
C THR A 144 -1.27 -1.14 -2.97
N PHE A 145 -1.83 -0.10 -3.60
CA PHE A 145 -3.22 -0.10 -4.05
C PHE A 145 -3.37 -1.03 -5.25
N GLU A 146 -2.49 -0.89 -6.24
CA GLU A 146 -2.53 -1.65 -7.49
C GLU A 146 -2.28 -3.13 -7.30
N MET A 147 -1.56 -3.54 -6.25
CA MET A 147 -1.46 -4.94 -5.82
C MET A 147 -2.73 -5.49 -5.18
N GLY A 148 -3.68 -4.63 -4.79
CA GLY A 148 -4.91 -5.07 -4.14
C GLY A 148 -4.79 -5.32 -2.63
N PHE A 149 -3.75 -4.83 -1.95
CA PHE A 149 -3.58 -4.99 -0.50
C PHE A 149 -4.51 -4.07 0.33
N MET A 150 -5.82 -4.14 0.07
CA MET A 150 -6.84 -3.20 0.56
C MET A 150 -6.91 -3.13 2.08
N ASN A 151 -6.81 -4.27 2.76
CA ASN A 151 -6.74 -4.36 4.22
C ASN A 151 -5.54 -3.59 4.80
N CYS A 152 -4.34 -3.80 4.22
CA CYS A 152 -3.14 -3.06 4.60
C CYS A 152 -3.27 -1.57 4.28
N TYR A 153 -3.82 -1.25 3.11
CA TYR A 153 -4.00 0.10 2.62
C TYR A 153 -4.93 0.93 3.52
N ILE A 154 -6.09 0.40 3.92
CA ILE A 154 -6.99 1.03 4.90
C ILE A 154 -6.28 1.22 6.24
N SER A 155 -5.56 0.21 6.71
CA SER A 155 -4.82 0.26 7.97
C SER A 155 -3.79 1.40 7.99
N LEU A 156 -3.00 1.55 6.91
CA LEU A 156 -2.04 2.66 6.76
C LEU A 156 -2.74 4.02 6.75
N GLY A 157 -3.83 4.17 5.99
CA GLY A 157 -4.61 5.41 5.93
C GLY A 157 -5.15 5.86 7.30
N LEU A 158 -5.75 4.93 8.04
CA LEU A 158 -6.21 5.17 9.41
C LEU A 158 -5.05 5.50 10.36
N SER A 159 -3.91 4.83 10.21
CA SER A 159 -2.71 5.15 10.98
C SER A 159 -2.14 6.53 10.66
N PHE A 160 -2.24 7.02 9.42
CA PHE A 160 -1.86 8.39 9.09
C PHE A 160 -2.76 9.43 9.76
N PHE A 161 -4.08 9.19 9.83
CA PHE A 161 -4.97 10.03 10.64
C PHE A 161 -4.60 10.01 12.11
N ALA A 162 -4.35 8.82 12.68
CA ALA A 162 -3.93 8.66 14.06
C ALA A 162 -2.63 9.40 14.36
N LEU A 163 -1.62 9.31 13.48
CA LEU A 163 -0.38 10.07 13.59
C LEU A 163 -0.62 11.58 13.50
N ALA A 164 -1.47 12.04 12.58
CA ALA A 164 -1.83 13.46 12.50
C ALA A 164 -2.44 13.98 13.80
N ILE A 165 -3.30 13.19 14.45
CA ILE A 165 -3.85 13.47 15.78
C ILE A 165 -2.74 13.45 16.84
N LEU A 166 -1.85 12.46 16.86
CA LEU A 166 -0.72 12.45 17.80
C LEU A 166 0.18 13.69 17.63
N MET A 167 0.33 14.20 16.40
CA MET A 167 1.14 15.35 16.05
C MET A 167 0.49 16.70 16.36
N ARG A 168 -0.83 16.80 16.51
CA ARG A 168 -1.50 18.12 16.66
C ARG A 168 -2.58 18.17 17.75
N GLY A 169 -3.08 17.02 18.14
CA GLY A 169 -4.08 16.80 19.18
C GLY A 169 -3.69 17.35 20.55
N SER A 170 -4.71 17.77 21.29
CA SER A 170 -4.60 17.92 22.75
C SER A 170 -4.33 16.55 23.40
N ARG A 171 -3.89 16.52 24.67
CA ARG A 171 -3.66 15.25 25.38
C ARG A 171 -4.91 14.36 25.42
N GLN A 172 -6.10 14.96 25.54
CA GLN A 172 -7.35 14.22 25.49
C GLN A 172 -7.61 13.65 24.10
N GLU A 173 -7.31 14.42 23.04
CA GLU A 173 -7.46 13.94 21.66
C GLU A 173 -6.49 12.82 21.31
N GLN A 174 -5.29 12.86 21.88
CA GLN A 174 -4.33 11.77 21.78
C GLN A 174 -4.86 10.48 22.40
N CYS A 175 -5.66 10.55 23.48
CA CYS A 175 -6.31 9.36 24.04
C CYS A 175 -7.33 8.75 23.08
N TRP A 176 -8.01 9.56 22.25
CA TRP A 176 -8.96 9.04 21.24
C TRP A 176 -8.29 8.20 20.16
N VAL A 177 -6.97 8.34 19.95
CA VAL A 177 -6.21 7.45 19.05
C VAL A 177 -6.33 5.99 19.50
N GLY A 178 -6.44 5.74 20.81
CA GLY A 178 -6.69 4.41 21.36
C GLY A 178 -7.97 3.76 20.82
N LEU A 179 -8.99 4.54 20.45
CA LEU A 179 -10.23 4.02 19.85
C LEU A 179 -10.05 3.61 18.38
N LEU A 180 -9.07 4.17 17.67
CA LEU A 180 -8.78 3.79 16.29
C LEU A 180 -7.97 2.50 16.21
N VAL A 181 -7.16 2.18 17.24
CA VAL A 181 -6.26 1.02 17.25
C VAL A 181 -6.97 -0.31 16.94
N PRO A 182 -8.14 -0.65 17.52
CA PRO A 182 -8.86 -1.88 17.18
C PRO A 182 -9.28 -1.95 15.71
N ILE A 183 -9.68 -0.82 15.10
CA ILE A 183 -10.09 -0.77 13.69
C ILE A 183 -8.87 -0.91 12.77
N ILE A 184 -7.77 -0.22 13.10
CA ILE A 184 -6.50 -0.34 12.38
C ILE A 184 -6.00 -1.79 12.45
N TRP A 185 -6.07 -2.42 13.63
CA TRP A 185 -5.70 -3.82 13.81
C TRP A 185 -6.55 -4.78 12.98
N LEU A 186 -7.87 -4.58 13.02
CA LEU A 186 -8.83 -5.36 12.24
C LEU A 186 -8.57 -5.25 10.74
N ALA A 187 -8.19 -4.05 10.28
CA ALA A 187 -7.76 -3.79 8.91
C ALA A 187 -6.45 -4.52 8.61
N HIS A 188 -5.36 -4.23 9.32
CA HIS A 188 -4.08 -4.94 9.18
C HIS A 188 -3.12 -4.58 10.33
N PRO A 189 -2.37 -5.53 10.93
CA PRO A 189 -1.46 -5.25 12.05
C PRO A 189 -0.35 -4.24 11.73
N LEU A 190 0.10 -4.19 10.47
CA LEU A 190 1.17 -3.28 10.03
C LEU A 190 0.87 -1.81 10.36
N GLY A 191 -0.38 -1.35 10.21
CA GLY A 191 -0.72 0.04 10.56
C GLY A 191 -0.58 0.30 12.06
N VAL A 192 -0.90 -0.66 12.93
CA VAL A 192 -0.67 -0.52 14.38
C VAL A 192 0.82 -0.51 14.69
N ALA A 193 1.60 -1.41 14.07
CA ALA A 193 3.05 -1.43 14.24
C ALA A 193 3.70 -0.09 13.82
N MET A 194 3.28 0.45 12.68
CA MET A 194 3.69 1.78 12.21
C MET A 194 3.28 2.88 13.19
N LEU A 195 2.03 2.87 13.68
CA LEU A 195 1.52 3.86 14.62
C LEU A 195 2.29 3.82 15.94
N ILE A 196 2.61 2.64 16.46
CA ILE A 196 3.43 2.49 17.67
C ILE A 196 4.84 3.02 17.40
N ALA A 197 5.49 2.58 16.32
CA ALA A 197 6.86 2.97 16.01
C ALA A 197 7.01 4.48 15.76
N LEU A 198 6.29 5.01 14.76
CA LEU A 198 6.39 6.42 14.38
C LEU A 198 5.70 7.34 15.39
N GLY A 199 4.61 6.88 16.01
CA GLY A 199 3.86 7.66 17.01
C GLY A 199 4.61 7.80 18.31
N SER A 200 5.20 6.72 18.84
CA SER A 200 6.06 6.80 20.04
C SER A 200 7.28 7.68 19.78
N TYR A 201 7.95 7.52 18.64
CA TYR A 201 9.06 8.38 18.24
C TYR A 201 8.62 9.86 18.21
N THR A 202 7.49 10.15 17.57
CA THR A 202 6.97 11.50 17.45
C THR A 202 6.60 12.12 18.80
N VAL A 203 5.93 11.36 19.68
CA VAL A 203 5.57 11.84 21.03
C VAL A 203 6.81 12.12 21.86
N LEU A 204 7.81 11.23 21.82
CA LEU A 204 9.08 11.41 22.52
C LEU A 204 9.86 12.62 21.98
N ALA A 205 10.03 12.71 20.66
CA ALA A 205 10.73 13.80 19.99
C ALA A 205 10.15 15.18 20.34
N ARG A 206 8.81 15.30 20.42
CA ARG A 206 8.13 16.57 20.76
C ARG A 206 8.41 17.07 22.18
N ASN A 207 8.79 16.17 23.09
CA ASN A 207 9.16 16.51 24.46
C ASN A 207 10.67 16.77 24.63
N LEU A 208 11.44 16.62 23.56
CA LEU A 208 12.88 16.83 23.56
C LEU A 208 13.23 18.15 22.88
N THR A 209 14.34 18.75 23.31
CA THR A 209 14.94 19.83 22.53
C THR A 209 15.58 19.23 21.28
N PRO A 210 15.69 19.98 20.16
CA PRO A 210 16.26 19.45 18.92
C PRO A 210 17.62 18.75 19.05
N LYS A 211 18.47 19.21 19.98
CA LYS A 211 19.77 18.57 20.26
C LYS A 211 19.63 17.16 20.84
N ARG A 212 18.62 16.97 21.67
CA ARG A 212 18.37 15.70 22.37
C ARG A 212 17.71 14.66 21.47
N HIS A 213 17.25 15.04 20.27
CA HIS A 213 16.78 14.06 19.28
C HIS A 213 17.85 13.03 18.94
N LEU A 214 19.15 13.39 18.99
CA LEU A 214 20.23 12.42 18.77
C LEU A 214 20.13 11.20 19.72
N TYR A 215 19.77 11.45 20.99
CA TYR A 215 19.59 10.39 21.99
C TYR A 215 18.34 9.54 21.77
N LEU A 216 17.44 9.95 20.88
CA LEU A 216 16.28 9.16 20.46
C LEU A 216 16.58 8.45 19.12
N PHE A 217 17.16 9.18 18.17
CA PHE A 217 17.45 8.71 16.82
C PHE A 217 18.50 7.59 16.80
N VAL A 218 19.64 7.75 17.49
CA VAL A 218 20.70 6.74 17.49
C VAL A 218 20.23 5.42 18.09
N PRO A 219 19.59 5.38 19.28
CA PRO A 219 19.03 4.14 19.80
C PRO A 219 17.98 3.51 18.89
N ALA A 220 17.17 4.30 18.18
CA ALA A 220 16.20 3.75 17.22
C ALA A 220 16.88 3.04 16.03
N ILE A 221 17.96 3.62 15.48
CA ILE A 221 18.80 2.97 14.46
C ILE A 221 19.44 1.68 15.00
N LEU A 222 20.03 1.75 16.21
CA LEU A 222 20.65 0.58 16.85
C LEU A 222 19.64 -0.53 17.13
N LEU A 223 18.40 -0.17 17.52
CA LEU A 223 17.32 -1.12 17.74
C LEU A 223 16.92 -1.81 16.44
N LEU A 224 16.75 -1.07 15.33
CA LEU A 224 16.45 -1.65 14.02
C LEU A 224 17.57 -2.59 13.55
N PHE A 225 18.83 -2.19 13.75
CA PHE A 225 19.99 -3.03 13.45
C PHE A 225 20.04 -4.28 14.33
N ALA A 226 19.73 -4.17 15.63
CA ALA A 226 19.64 -5.31 16.52
C ALA A 226 18.52 -6.27 16.12
N ILE A 227 17.35 -5.76 15.73
CA ILE A 227 16.24 -6.56 15.18
C ILE A 227 16.68 -7.29 13.92
N HIS A 228 17.36 -6.60 13.00
CA HIS A 228 17.91 -7.20 11.78
C HIS A 228 18.83 -8.39 12.10
N LEU A 229 19.81 -8.19 12.98
CA LEU A 229 20.72 -9.25 13.40
C LEU A 229 19.98 -10.40 14.08
N LEU A 230 19.01 -10.11 14.95
CA LEU A 230 18.20 -11.13 15.62
C LEU A 230 17.41 -11.96 14.60
N VAL A 231 16.78 -11.31 13.61
CA VAL A 231 16.01 -12.01 12.57
C VAL A 231 16.94 -12.85 11.70
N GLN A 232 18.07 -12.31 11.26
CA GLN A 232 19.04 -13.07 10.48
C GLN A 232 19.58 -14.28 11.24
N LEU A 233 19.95 -14.12 12.51
CA LEU A 233 20.54 -15.20 13.31
C LEU A 233 19.52 -16.29 13.70
N ARG A 234 18.24 -15.93 13.87
CA ARG A 234 17.20 -16.86 14.36
C ARG A 234 16.32 -17.46 13.26
N TYR A 235 16.19 -16.78 12.11
CA TYR A 235 15.17 -17.07 11.11
C TYR A 235 15.71 -17.04 9.66
N SER A 236 17.03 -17.19 9.45
CA SER A 236 17.67 -17.13 8.13
C SER A 236 17.05 -18.03 7.06
N TYR A 237 16.47 -19.17 7.44
CA TYR A 237 15.86 -20.14 6.51
C TYR A 237 14.38 -19.87 6.20
N THR A 238 13.72 -18.98 6.95
CA THR A 238 12.28 -18.72 6.88
C THR A 238 11.95 -17.30 6.42
N VAL A 239 12.98 -16.57 5.98
CA VAL A 239 12.92 -15.13 5.74
C VAL A 239 13.62 -14.81 4.42
N SER A 240 12.92 -14.06 3.56
CA SER A 240 13.47 -13.57 2.29
C SER A 240 13.91 -12.12 2.42
N TRP A 241 15.14 -11.85 1.97
CA TRP A 241 15.80 -10.54 2.08
C TRP A 241 15.99 -9.83 0.74
N LYS A 242 15.62 -10.48 -0.37
CA LYS A 242 15.93 -9.96 -1.70
C LYS A 242 14.87 -8.96 -2.16
N PRO A 243 15.25 -7.70 -2.35
CA PRO A 243 14.64 -6.93 -3.41
C PRO A 243 15.47 -7.05 -4.68
N GLY A 244 14.80 -7.27 -5.81
CA GLY A 244 15.45 -7.23 -7.14
C GLY A 244 15.86 -5.81 -7.56
N TYR A 245 15.40 -4.77 -6.84
CA TYR A 245 15.60 -3.36 -7.22
C TYR A 245 15.54 -2.42 -5.99
N VAL A 246 15.74 -1.12 -6.21
CA VAL A 246 15.80 -0.11 -5.13
C VAL A 246 14.40 0.21 -4.60
N HIS A 247 14.24 0.12 -3.28
CA HIS A 247 13.04 0.46 -2.52
C HIS A 247 13.24 1.79 -1.78
N ASP A 248 12.92 2.90 -2.44
CA ASP A 248 13.14 4.26 -1.93
C ASP A 248 11.83 5.06 -1.77
N GLY A 249 10.68 4.41 -1.94
CA GLY A 249 9.37 5.04 -1.94
C GLY A 249 8.87 5.37 -3.34
N PHE A 250 9.74 5.79 -4.25
CA PHE A 250 9.36 6.11 -5.63
C PHE A 250 9.11 4.85 -6.46
N ASP A 251 9.59 3.70 -5.98
CA ASP A 251 9.25 2.39 -6.51
C ASP A 251 7.74 2.07 -6.42
N GLN A 252 6.98 2.78 -5.60
CA GLN A 252 5.51 2.71 -5.61
C GLN A 252 4.90 3.10 -6.96
N LEU A 253 5.62 3.79 -7.84
CA LEU A 253 5.12 4.12 -9.18
C LEU A 253 5.44 3.03 -10.21
N LEU A 254 6.25 2.01 -9.88
CA LEU A 254 6.65 0.95 -10.80
C LEU A 254 5.58 -0.15 -10.80
N LEU A 255 4.66 -0.05 -11.77
CA LEU A 255 3.50 -0.92 -11.87
C LEU A 255 3.70 -1.97 -12.98
N PHE A 256 3.01 -1.80 -14.10
CA PHE A 256 2.82 -2.84 -15.12
C PHE A 256 3.95 -2.96 -16.15
N GLY A 257 4.82 -1.95 -16.28
CA GLY A 257 5.86 -1.96 -17.30
C GLY A 257 6.91 -0.83 -17.24
N PRO A 258 7.88 -0.84 -18.17
CA PRO A 258 9.04 0.06 -18.14
C PRO A 258 8.70 1.53 -18.38
N HIS A 259 7.55 1.86 -18.96
CA HIS A 259 7.12 3.25 -19.15
C HIS A 259 6.88 3.99 -17.83
N TYR A 260 6.63 3.27 -16.73
CA TYR A 260 6.56 3.82 -15.38
C TYR A 260 7.90 4.32 -14.82
N LEU A 261 9.03 3.96 -15.43
CA LEU A 261 10.34 4.52 -15.07
C LEU A 261 10.37 6.03 -15.24
N LEU A 262 9.66 6.58 -16.23
CA LEU A 262 9.62 8.01 -16.49
C LEU A 262 8.92 8.79 -15.36
N PRO A 263 7.63 8.55 -15.02
CA PRO A 263 6.96 9.26 -13.93
C PRO A 263 7.66 9.04 -12.58
N ALA A 264 8.20 7.85 -12.30
CA ALA A 264 8.98 7.59 -11.09
C ALA A 264 10.21 8.51 -10.99
N ARG A 265 11.01 8.59 -12.08
CA ARG A 265 12.20 9.47 -12.13
C ARG A 265 11.84 10.96 -12.10
N LEU A 266 10.78 11.37 -12.80
CA LEU A 266 10.31 12.75 -12.78
C LEU A 266 9.85 13.16 -11.38
N LEU A 267 9.06 12.31 -10.71
CA LEU A 267 8.60 12.56 -9.35
C LEU A 267 9.80 12.69 -8.40
N ARG A 268 10.74 11.76 -8.48
CA ARG A 268 11.97 11.79 -7.68
C ARG A 268 12.78 13.07 -7.91
N ALA A 269 13.08 13.39 -9.17
CA ALA A 269 13.85 14.58 -9.52
C ALA A 269 13.14 15.87 -9.08
N PHE A 270 11.83 15.93 -9.25
CA PHE A 270 11.03 17.09 -8.86
C PHE A 270 10.98 17.27 -7.34
N VAL A 271 10.77 16.20 -6.57
CA VAL A 271 10.85 16.22 -5.10
C VAL A 271 12.23 16.69 -4.63
N ALA A 272 13.31 16.15 -5.22
CA ALA A 272 14.67 16.57 -4.90
C ALA A 272 14.90 18.06 -5.23
N ALA A 273 14.42 18.54 -6.38
CA ALA A 273 14.52 19.94 -6.78
C ALA A 273 13.77 20.87 -5.82
N CYS A 274 12.55 20.50 -5.39
CA CYS A 274 11.78 21.25 -4.37
C CYS A 274 12.57 21.41 -3.07
N LEU A 275 13.16 20.31 -2.56
CA LEU A 275 13.92 20.30 -1.31
C LEU A 275 15.23 21.08 -1.44
N LEU A 276 15.98 20.89 -2.54
CA LEU A 276 17.25 21.57 -2.77
C LEU A 276 17.07 23.08 -2.99
N LEU A 277 16.05 23.48 -3.76
CA LEU A 277 15.76 24.89 -3.98
C LEU A 277 15.38 25.57 -2.66
N GLU A 278 14.50 24.97 -1.86
CA GLU A 278 14.12 25.53 -0.58
C GLU A 278 15.31 25.60 0.39
N LEU A 279 16.17 24.59 0.40
CA LEU A 279 17.42 24.61 1.15
C LEU A 279 18.29 25.80 0.76
N VAL A 280 18.54 26.00 -0.54
CA VAL A 280 19.34 27.13 -1.06
C VAL A 280 18.69 28.48 -0.78
N LEU A 281 17.36 28.57 -0.77
CA LEU A 281 16.66 29.82 -0.50
C LEU A 281 16.60 30.15 1.00
N THR A 282 16.59 29.13 1.87
CA THR A 282 16.34 29.30 3.31
C THR A 282 17.54 29.05 4.21
N PHE A 283 18.69 28.56 3.69
CA PHE A 283 19.83 28.20 4.53
C PHE A 283 20.36 29.33 5.43
N LYS A 284 20.22 30.60 4.99
CA LYS A 284 20.63 31.77 5.77
C LYS A 284 19.62 32.16 6.85
N THR A 285 18.40 31.65 6.79
CA THR A 285 17.37 31.97 7.77
C THR A 285 17.63 31.20 9.07
N PRO A 286 17.66 31.86 10.23
CA PRO A 286 17.88 31.17 11.50
C PRO A 286 16.86 30.06 11.70
N ARG A 287 17.31 28.87 12.14
CA ARG A 287 16.45 27.70 12.41
C ARG A 287 15.63 27.17 11.22
N TRP A 288 16.05 27.39 9.98
CA TRP A 288 15.40 26.83 8.78
C TRP A 288 15.21 25.29 8.88
N TRP A 289 16.15 24.61 9.53
CA TRP A 289 16.17 23.16 9.72
C TRP A 289 15.06 22.63 10.65
N ALA A 290 14.47 23.47 11.50
CA ALA A 290 13.54 23.03 12.54
C ALA A 290 12.24 22.43 11.96
N ALA A 291 11.82 22.88 10.78
CA ALA A 291 10.65 22.33 10.08
C ALA A 291 10.92 20.94 9.49
N TYR A 292 12.18 20.62 9.19
CA TYR A 292 12.59 19.40 8.50
C TYR A 292 13.06 18.30 9.45
N LEU A 293 13.47 18.63 10.67
CA LEU A 293 14.11 17.69 11.60
C LEU A 293 13.27 16.42 11.83
N LEU A 294 12.03 16.57 12.31
CA LEU A 294 11.17 15.42 12.59
C LEU A 294 10.77 14.63 11.33
N PRO A 295 10.30 15.26 10.24
CA PRO A 295 10.00 14.52 8.99
C PRO A 295 11.22 13.78 8.44
N ALA A 296 12.41 14.38 8.53
CA ALA A 296 13.65 13.75 8.06
C ALA A 296 14.04 12.55 8.92
N GLU A 297 13.93 12.65 10.25
CA GLU A 297 14.18 11.53 11.15
C GLU A 297 13.23 10.36 10.87
N LEU A 298 11.94 10.62 10.72
CA LEU A 298 10.96 9.58 10.38
C LEU A 298 11.27 8.96 9.02
N TYR A 299 11.56 9.77 7.99
CA TYR A 299 11.93 9.30 6.66
C TYR A 299 13.17 8.40 6.70
N VAL A 300 14.24 8.83 7.38
CA VAL A 300 15.49 8.06 7.48
C VAL A 300 15.29 6.78 8.28
N LEU A 301 14.54 6.81 9.39
CA LEU A 301 14.25 5.61 10.17
C LEU A 301 13.41 4.59 9.40
N THR A 302 12.39 5.05 8.67
CA THR A 302 11.59 4.18 7.80
C THR A 302 12.42 3.62 6.66
N GLY A 303 13.25 4.45 6.00
CA GLY A 303 14.18 3.99 4.96
C GLY A 303 15.20 2.99 5.48
N PHE A 304 15.73 3.20 6.69
CA PHE A 304 16.59 2.21 7.35
C PHE A 304 15.83 0.92 7.66
N GLY A 305 14.55 1.01 8.05
CA GLY A 305 13.66 -0.13 8.18
C GLY A 305 13.50 -0.92 6.88
N VAL A 306 13.30 -0.25 5.74
CA VAL A 306 13.23 -0.89 4.41
C VAL A 306 14.52 -1.65 4.07
N LEU A 307 15.69 -1.13 4.47
CA LEU A 307 16.98 -1.78 4.23
C LEU A 307 17.26 -2.95 5.20
N MET A 308 16.75 -2.86 6.43
CA MET A 308 17.12 -3.75 7.54
C MET A 308 16.06 -4.80 7.86
N LEU A 309 14.84 -4.65 7.37
CA LEU A 309 13.77 -5.61 7.57
C LEU A 309 13.64 -6.52 6.34
N PRO A 310 13.24 -7.78 6.53
CA PRO A 310 13.07 -8.68 5.41
C PRO A 310 11.82 -8.36 4.60
N THR A 311 11.83 -8.75 3.33
CA THR A 311 10.69 -8.63 2.42
C THR A 311 9.59 -9.63 2.78
N GLU A 312 9.96 -10.86 3.14
CA GLU A 312 8.99 -11.90 3.49
C GLU A 312 9.37 -12.60 4.79
N ILE A 313 8.39 -12.81 5.67
CA ILE A 313 8.53 -13.56 6.91
C ILE A 313 7.53 -14.71 6.89
N ASP A 314 7.94 -15.87 6.40
CA ASP A 314 7.12 -17.08 6.44
C ASP A 314 7.42 -17.85 7.73
N THR A 315 6.59 -17.69 8.76
CA THR A 315 6.77 -18.51 9.97
C THR A 315 5.51 -19.26 10.35
N VAL A 316 5.63 -20.58 10.32
CA VAL A 316 4.70 -21.54 10.93
C VAL A 316 4.37 -21.18 12.39
N ARG A 317 5.28 -20.49 13.10
CA ARG A 317 5.05 -19.98 14.47
C ARG A 317 4.21 -18.71 14.54
N LEU A 318 4.31 -17.77 13.58
CA LEU A 318 3.36 -16.64 13.51
C LEU A 318 1.93 -17.17 13.31
N HIS A 319 1.78 -18.21 12.49
CA HIS A 319 0.49 -18.88 12.27
C HIS A 319 -0.18 -19.36 13.57
N GLN A 320 0.60 -19.93 14.49
CA GLN A 320 0.11 -20.38 15.80
C GLN A 320 -0.35 -19.22 16.70
N LEU A 321 0.22 -18.03 16.52
CA LEU A 321 -0.16 -16.80 17.23
C LEU A 321 -1.30 -16.05 16.52
N GLY A 322 -1.86 -16.61 15.44
CA GLY A 322 -2.93 -15.98 14.67
C GLY A 322 -2.47 -14.91 13.69
N PHE A 323 -1.15 -14.76 13.48
CA PHE A 323 -0.56 -13.94 12.42
C PHE A 323 -0.24 -14.82 11.22
N VAL A 324 -0.48 -14.33 10.01
CA VAL A 324 -0.05 -15.07 8.82
C VAL A 324 1.25 -14.47 8.28
N SER A 325 1.96 -15.23 7.44
CA SER A 325 3.14 -14.78 6.69
C SER A 325 2.97 -13.34 6.23
N ILE A 326 3.97 -12.50 6.56
CA ILE A 326 4.02 -11.11 6.12
C ILE A 326 4.84 -11.11 4.84
N GLY A 327 4.16 -11.22 3.70
CA GLY A 327 4.76 -11.02 2.39
C GLY A 327 4.85 -9.52 2.05
N TYR A 328 5.83 -9.18 1.22
CA TYR A 328 6.02 -7.84 0.66
C TYR A 328 6.12 -6.71 1.71
N LEU A 329 6.76 -6.98 2.84
CA LEU A 329 6.90 -6.02 3.93
C LEU A 329 7.66 -4.77 3.47
N THR A 330 8.74 -4.95 2.71
CA THR A 330 9.56 -3.81 2.24
C THR A 330 8.77 -2.91 1.31
N GLU A 331 8.03 -3.48 0.36
CA GLU A 331 7.19 -2.76 -0.58
C GLU A 331 6.08 -2.01 0.17
N ARG A 332 5.46 -2.62 1.19
CA ARG A 332 4.48 -1.93 2.06
C ARG A 332 5.12 -0.80 2.88
N LEU A 333 6.37 -0.93 3.30
CA LEU A 333 7.11 0.12 4.00
C LEU A 333 7.49 1.28 3.07
N THR A 334 7.77 1.03 1.78
CA THR A 334 8.03 2.10 0.81
C THR A 334 6.83 3.03 0.60
N THR A 335 5.61 2.53 0.77
CA THR A 335 4.39 3.34 0.81
C THR A 335 4.40 4.36 1.94
N ILE A 336 4.84 3.94 3.12
CA ILE A 336 5.01 4.83 4.27
C ILE A 336 6.13 5.83 3.96
N LEU A 337 7.23 5.35 3.38
CA LEU A 337 8.40 6.16 3.03
C LEU A 337 8.05 7.30 2.05
N VAL A 338 7.26 7.03 1.00
CA VAL A 338 6.86 8.07 0.02
C VAL A 338 5.87 9.07 0.62
N VAL A 339 4.99 8.66 1.55
CA VAL A 339 4.16 9.60 2.31
C VAL A 339 5.02 10.48 3.23
N LEU A 340 6.07 9.93 3.85
CA LEU A 340 7.04 10.71 4.62
C LEU A 340 7.89 11.64 3.72
N ALA A 341 8.18 11.26 2.48
CA ALA A 341 8.77 12.16 1.50
C ALA A 341 7.83 13.34 1.18
N CYS A 342 6.52 13.07 1.05
CA CYS A 342 5.52 14.14 0.92
C CYS A 342 5.48 15.03 2.17
N CYS A 343 5.74 14.49 3.36
CA CYS A 343 5.85 15.27 4.59
C CYS A 343 7.08 16.20 4.58
N LEU A 344 8.22 15.73 4.06
CA LEU A 344 9.41 16.56 3.84
C LEU A 344 9.14 17.71 2.88
N VAL A 345 8.51 17.43 1.72
CA VAL A 345 8.12 18.47 0.77
C VAL A 345 7.03 19.38 1.36
N GLY A 346 6.16 18.85 2.22
CA GLY A 346 5.14 19.61 2.92
C GLY A 346 5.69 20.69 3.87
N ALA A 347 6.94 20.53 4.32
CA ALA A 347 7.66 21.54 5.10
C ALA A 347 8.21 22.70 4.25
N VAL A 348 8.29 22.54 2.92
CA VAL A 348 8.68 23.59 1.98
C VAL A 348 7.58 24.65 1.88
N ARG A 349 7.97 25.92 1.72
CA ARG A 349 7.01 27.01 1.45
C ARG A 349 6.22 26.73 0.18
N PRO A 350 4.88 26.65 0.23
CA PRO A 350 4.10 26.28 -0.94
C PRO A 350 4.18 27.36 -2.03
N GLN A 351 4.52 26.94 -3.25
CA GLN A 351 4.53 27.80 -4.43
C GLN A 351 3.63 27.19 -5.51
N LYS A 352 3.10 28.04 -6.41
CA LYS A 352 2.19 27.61 -7.48
C LYS A 352 2.83 26.58 -8.42
N TRP A 353 4.14 26.66 -8.62
CA TRP A 353 4.87 25.72 -9.47
C TRP A 353 4.96 24.31 -8.89
N HIS A 354 4.89 24.13 -7.56
CA HIS A 354 4.79 22.78 -6.97
C HIS A 354 3.54 22.08 -7.47
N LEU A 355 2.39 22.77 -7.38
CA LEU A 355 1.11 22.25 -7.85
C LEU A 355 1.18 21.94 -9.34
N ALA A 356 1.72 22.86 -10.16
CA ALA A 356 1.86 22.66 -11.60
C ALA A 356 2.74 21.45 -11.94
N GLY A 357 3.94 21.34 -11.35
CA GLY A 357 4.86 20.25 -11.64
C GLY A 357 4.33 18.89 -11.19
N PHE A 358 3.75 18.80 -9.98
CA PHE A 358 3.08 17.56 -9.56
C PHE A 358 1.87 17.22 -10.44
N SER A 359 1.13 18.22 -10.93
CA SER A 359 0.00 17.98 -11.85
C SER A 359 0.47 17.42 -13.19
N VAL A 360 1.57 17.93 -13.76
CA VAL A 360 2.14 17.40 -15.01
C VAL A 360 2.55 15.94 -14.84
N ILE A 361 3.23 15.62 -13.72
CA ILE A 361 3.64 14.23 -13.43
C ILE A 361 2.41 13.35 -13.23
N ALA A 362 1.37 13.85 -12.56
CA ALA A 362 0.12 13.12 -12.34
C ALA A 362 -0.59 12.80 -13.65
N ILE A 363 -0.65 13.76 -14.59
CA ILE A 363 -1.25 13.53 -15.92
C ILE A 363 -0.51 12.40 -16.66
N VAL A 364 0.83 12.39 -16.63
CA VAL A 364 1.62 11.32 -17.27
C VAL A 364 1.36 9.97 -16.59
N PHE A 365 1.42 9.94 -15.26
CA PHE A 365 1.19 8.72 -14.47
C PHE A 365 -0.20 8.13 -14.70
N PHE A 366 -1.26 8.94 -14.56
CA PHE A 366 -2.64 8.49 -14.73
C PHE A 366 -2.98 8.17 -16.19
N GLY A 367 -2.32 8.80 -17.17
CA GLY A 367 -2.44 8.43 -18.58
C GLY A 367 -1.93 7.01 -18.86
N TYR A 368 -0.79 6.64 -18.26
CA TYR A 368 -0.28 5.27 -18.33
C TYR A 368 -1.16 4.29 -17.55
N LEU A 369 -1.58 4.67 -16.34
CA LEU A 369 -2.45 3.83 -15.52
C LEU A 369 -3.76 3.51 -16.23
N TYR A 370 -4.42 4.51 -16.83
CA TYR A 370 -5.67 4.32 -17.58
C TYR A 370 -5.50 3.32 -18.74
N ARG A 371 -4.42 3.45 -19.51
CA ARG A 371 -4.13 2.56 -20.64
C ARG A 371 -3.91 1.11 -20.21
N ASP A 372 -3.10 0.89 -19.18
CA ASP A 372 -2.73 -0.47 -18.78
C ASP A 372 -3.91 -1.16 -18.09
N THR A 373 -4.65 -0.44 -17.23
CA THR A 373 -5.88 -0.96 -16.61
C THR A 373 -6.98 -1.22 -17.64
N SER A 374 -7.04 -0.48 -18.75
CA SER A 374 -7.94 -0.80 -19.87
C SER A 374 -7.60 -2.16 -20.48
N THR A 375 -6.31 -2.48 -20.60
CA THR A 375 -5.85 -3.77 -21.16
C THR A 375 -6.22 -4.94 -20.25
N ILE A 376 -6.12 -4.73 -18.93
CA ILE A 376 -6.56 -5.71 -17.93
C ILE A 376 -8.08 -5.92 -18.02
N ASN A 377 -8.86 -4.83 -18.03
CA ASN A 377 -10.32 -4.90 -18.13
C ASN A 377 -10.80 -5.58 -19.44
N GLU A 378 -10.14 -5.32 -20.57
CA GLU A 378 -10.41 -6.03 -21.83
C GLU A 378 -10.11 -7.53 -21.74
N THR A 379 -9.04 -7.90 -21.02
CA THR A 379 -8.69 -9.30 -20.78
C THR A 379 -9.72 -9.97 -19.87
N GLU A 380 -10.17 -9.32 -18.80
CA GLU A 380 -11.25 -9.82 -17.93
C GLU A 380 -12.54 -10.09 -18.72
N ASN A 381 -12.89 -9.21 -19.66
CA ASN A 381 -14.04 -9.43 -20.54
C ASN A 381 -13.87 -10.66 -21.43
N GLN A 382 -12.66 -10.93 -21.95
CA GLN A 382 -12.39 -12.16 -22.68
C GLN A 382 -12.47 -13.41 -21.79
N VAL A 383 -12.02 -13.31 -20.53
CA VAL A 383 -12.13 -14.41 -19.56
C VAL A 383 -13.60 -14.74 -19.33
N LYS A 384 -14.42 -13.73 -19.08
CA LYS A 384 -15.87 -13.91 -18.89
C LYS A 384 -16.53 -14.61 -20.08
N SER A 385 -16.31 -14.14 -21.30
CA SER A 385 -16.86 -14.78 -22.51
C SER A 385 -16.33 -16.19 -22.75
N SER A 386 -15.12 -16.49 -22.25
CA SER A 386 -14.54 -17.84 -22.31
C SER A 386 -15.22 -18.78 -21.31
N LEU A 387 -15.49 -18.29 -20.09
CA LEU A 387 -16.16 -19.03 -19.04
C LEU A 387 -17.63 -19.32 -19.35
N GLU A 388 -18.34 -18.46 -20.07
CA GLU A 388 -19.72 -18.68 -20.51
C GLU A 388 -19.90 -19.96 -21.35
N LYS A 389 -18.80 -20.47 -21.96
CA LYS A 389 -18.79 -21.72 -22.73
C LYS A 389 -18.68 -22.97 -21.84
N ILE A 390 -18.28 -22.80 -20.59
CA ILE A 390 -18.14 -23.88 -19.60
C ILE A 390 -19.46 -24.04 -18.86
N PRO A 391 -19.93 -25.27 -18.58
CA PRO A 391 -21.13 -25.48 -17.77
C PRO A 391 -21.03 -24.77 -16.41
N ALA A 392 -22.16 -24.28 -15.90
CA ALA A 392 -22.19 -23.64 -14.58
C ALA A 392 -21.86 -24.63 -13.45
N GLY A 393 -21.23 -24.13 -12.39
CA GLY A 393 -20.83 -24.89 -11.20
C GLY A 393 -19.56 -25.73 -11.37
N GLN A 394 -18.84 -25.59 -12.48
CA GLN A 394 -17.62 -26.35 -12.76
C GLN A 394 -16.39 -25.76 -12.06
N ARG A 395 -15.40 -26.62 -11.80
CA ARG A 395 -14.07 -26.23 -11.33
C ARG A 395 -13.22 -25.80 -12.51
N VAL A 396 -12.49 -24.71 -12.32
CA VAL A 396 -11.63 -24.14 -13.36
C VAL A 396 -10.28 -23.77 -12.76
N VAL A 397 -9.22 -24.05 -13.51
CA VAL A 397 -7.86 -23.54 -13.26
C VAL A 397 -7.46 -22.58 -14.38
N ALA A 398 -6.78 -21.52 -14.02
CA ALA A 398 -6.27 -20.54 -14.97
C ALA A 398 -4.96 -19.96 -14.42
N ALA A 399 -3.96 -19.85 -15.31
CA ALA A 399 -2.74 -19.09 -15.05
C ALA A 399 -2.66 -17.98 -16.09
N LEU A 400 -3.37 -16.88 -15.82
CA LEU A 400 -3.45 -15.75 -16.73
C LEU A 400 -2.67 -14.58 -16.16
N GLU A 401 -1.57 -14.23 -16.80
CA GLU A 401 -0.85 -12.99 -16.51
C GLU A 401 -0.97 -12.08 -17.73
N VAL A 402 -1.49 -10.86 -17.53
CA VAL A 402 -1.63 -9.85 -18.59
C VAL A 402 -0.26 -9.26 -18.93
N PHE A 403 0.57 -9.05 -17.91
CA PHE A 403 1.86 -8.40 -18.02
C PHE A 403 2.97 -9.26 -17.35
N PRO A 404 3.61 -10.19 -18.08
CA PRO A 404 4.59 -11.13 -17.51
C PRO A 404 5.81 -10.48 -16.86
N SER A 405 6.13 -9.25 -17.24
CA SER A 405 7.23 -8.47 -16.67
C SER A 405 6.78 -7.51 -15.56
N SER A 406 5.49 -7.52 -15.19
CA SER A 406 4.90 -6.57 -14.25
C SER A 406 5.42 -6.76 -12.84
N ASN A 407 5.48 -5.65 -12.13
CA ASN A 407 5.72 -5.62 -10.69
C ASN A 407 4.44 -5.85 -9.88
N VAL A 408 3.28 -5.68 -10.52
CA VAL A 408 1.94 -5.94 -9.98
C VAL A 408 1.39 -7.23 -10.59
N GLY A 409 0.99 -8.19 -9.76
CA GLY A 409 0.39 -9.45 -10.24
C GLY A 409 -1.01 -9.23 -10.80
N THR A 410 -1.34 -9.91 -11.89
CA THR A 410 -2.69 -9.87 -12.51
C THR A 410 -3.35 -11.24 -12.57
N ASP A 411 -2.87 -12.21 -11.77
CA ASP A 411 -3.31 -13.60 -11.84
C ASP A 411 -4.72 -13.86 -11.27
N HIS A 412 -5.23 -12.94 -10.45
CA HIS A 412 -6.57 -13.03 -9.87
C HIS A 412 -7.69 -12.53 -10.78
N ILE A 413 -7.41 -11.99 -11.97
CA ILE A 413 -8.43 -11.53 -12.94
C ILE A 413 -9.49 -12.61 -13.22
N PHE A 414 -9.09 -13.87 -13.11
CA PHE A 414 -9.94 -15.03 -13.29
C PHE A 414 -10.99 -15.19 -12.17
N ASP A 415 -10.64 -14.89 -10.93
CA ASP A 415 -11.48 -15.17 -9.75
C ASP A 415 -12.79 -14.39 -9.81
N ARG A 416 -12.74 -13.13 -10.21
CA ARG A 416 -13.93 -12.27 -10.35
C ARG A 416 -14.89 -12.81 -11.42
N ALA A 417 -14.35 -13.32 -12.52
CA ALA A 417 -15.16 -13.84 -13.62
C ALA A 417 -15.90 -15.15 -13.26
N CYS A 418 -15.45 -15.88 -12.22
CA CYS A 418 -16.13 -17.07 -11.74
C CYS A 418 -17.32 -16.81 -10.82
N ILE A 419 -17.51 -15.60 -10.31
CA ILE A 419 -18.62 -15.28 -9.41
C ILE A 419 -19.94 -15.67 -10.07
N GLU A 420 -20.75 -16.45 -9.34
CA GLU A 420 -22.06 -16.98 -9.78
C GLU A 420 -22.04 -18.00 -10.94
N HIS A 421 -20.87 -18.35 -11.48
CA HIS A 421 -20.76 -19.25 -12.63
C HIS A 421 -19.85 -20.47 -12.41
N CYS A 422 -18.67 -20.30 -11.83
CA CYS A 422 -17.69 -21.37 -11.63
C CYS A 422 -16.93 -21.27 -10.31
N PHE A 423 -16.08 -22.26 -10.05
CA PHE A 423 -15.19 -22.26 -8.89
C PHE A 423 -13.73 -22.19 -9.34
N SER A 424 -13.03 -21.15 -8.90
CA SER A 424 -11.57 -21.03 -9.00
C SER A 424 -10.92 -22.10 -8.13
N TYR A 425 -10.50 -23.20 -8.78
CA TYR A 425 -10.08 -24.41 -8.08
C TYR A 425 -8.71 -24.23 -7.41
N ALA A 426 -7.84 -23.41 -8.01
CA ALA A 426 -6.54 -23.04 -7.45
C ALA A 426 -6.59 -21.76 -6.58
N ASN A 427 -7.78 -21.34 -6.11
CA ASN A 427 -7.90 -20.24 -5.15
C ASN A 427 -7.09 -20.57 -3.89
N TYR A 428 -6.13 -19.70 -3.58
CA TYR A 428 -5.18 -19.93 -2.50
C TYR A 428 -5.70 -19.49 -1.11
N GLU A 429 -6.72 -18.63 -1.06
CA GLU A 429 -7.17 -18.09 0.22
C GLU A 429 -7.60 -19.16 1.25
N PRO A 430 -8.28 -20.26 0.86
CA PRO A 430 -8.66 -21.32 1.77
C PRO A 430 -7.48 -22.09 2.37
N ASN A 431 -6.33 -22.16 1.67
CA ASN A 431 -5.17 -22.94 2.11
C ASN A 431 -4.16 -22.10 2.92
N VAL A 432 -3.94 -20.82 2.58
CA VAL A 432 -2.91 -20.01 3.26
C VAL A 432 -3.32 -19.51 4.64
N ALA A 433 -4.57 -19.75 5.02
CA ALA A 433 -5.16 -19.27 6.26
C ALA A 433 -5.10 -17.73 6.48
N GLN A 434 -4.61 -16.92 5.54
CA GLN A 434 -4.58 -15.45 5.60
C GLN A 434 -5.96 -14.84 5.81
N PHE A 435 -6.97 -15.44 5.17
CA PHE A 435 -8.31 -14.89 5.09
C PHE A 435 -9.29 -15.66 5.97
N ARG A 436 -10.60 -15.51 5.75
CA ARG A 436 -11.66 -16.15 6.56
C ARG A 436 -12.15 -17.47 6.00
N VAL A 437 -12.18 -17.63 4.68
CA VAL A 437 -12.65 -18.84 4.03
C VAL A 437 -11.64 -19.96 4.26
N ARG A 438 -12.12 -21.17 4.55
CA ARG A 438 -11.33 -22.38 4.74
C ARG A 438 -12.00 -23.53 4.03
N ALA A 439 -11.21 -24.56 3.73
CA ALA A 439 -11.66 -25.78 3.11
C ALA A 439 -11.40 -26.99 4.01
N TYR A 440 -12.27 -27.99 3.95
CA TYR A 440 -11.96 -29.34 4.45
C TYR A 440 -11.02 -30.05 3.47
N ALA A 441 -10.21 -30.99 3.96
CA ALA A 441 -9.12 -31.63 3.20
C ALA A 441 -9.54 -32.15 1.80
N ASP A 442 -10.75 -32.70 1.69
CA ASP A 442 -11.29 -33.28 0.45
C ASP A 442 -12.33 -32.36 -0.23
N SER A 443 -12.14 -31.04 -0.17
CA SER A 443 -13.08 -30.09 -0.78
C SER A 443 -13.19 -30.32 -2.30
N PRO A 444 -14.41 -30.53 -2.84
CA PRO A 444 -14.64 -30.56 -4.28
C PRO A 444 -14.70 -29.16 -4.90
N ILE A 445 -14.48 -28.09 -4.12
CA ILE A 445 -14.62 -26.70 -4.60
C ILE A 445 -13.24 -26.07 -4.83
N VAL A 446 -12.26 -26.36 -3.98
CA VAL A 446 -10.90 -25.77 -4.03
C VAL A 446 -9.83 -26.79 -3.65
N MET A 447 -8.63 -26.58 -4.16
CA MET A 447 -7.43 -27.29 -3.71
C MET A 447 -7.07 -26.88 -2.27
N THR A 448 -6.56 -27.83 -1.49
CA THR A 448 -6.32 -27.66 -0.04
C THR A 448 -4.86 -27.76 0.37
N ASP A 449 -3.99 -28.30 -0.49
CA ASP A 449 -2.55 -28.39 -0.25
C ASP A 449 -1.81 -27.23 -0.94
N GLU A 450 -0.92 -26.57 -0.20
CA GLU A 450 -0.19 -25.40 -0.69
C GLU A 450 0.63 -25.67 -1.94
N LYS A 451 1.29 -26.83 -2.05
CA LYS A 451 2.08 -27.17 -3.23
C LYS A 451 1.18 -27.37 -4.44
N THR A 452 0.03 -28.03 -4.25
CA THR A 452 -0.95 -28.20 -5.33
C THR A 452 -1.59 -26.90 -5.76
N VAL A 453 -1.90 -26.00 -4.84
CA VAL A 453 -2.42 -24.66 -5.14
C VAL A 453 -1.41 -23.85 -5.94
N VAL A 454 -0.15 -23.81 -5.50
CA VAL A 454 0.92 -23.11 -6.23
C VAL A 454 1.13 -23.73 -7.61
N ALA A 455 1.13 -25.06 -7.72
CA ALA A 455 1.22 -25.75 -9.00
C ALA A 455 0.02 -25.43 -9.92
N GLY A 456 -1.19 -25.35 -9.37
CA GLY A 456 -2.39 -24.96 -10.10
C GLY A 456 -2.32 -23.53 -10.63
N ARG A 457 -1.88 -22.58 -9.79
CA ARG A 457 -1.71 -21.15 -10.16
C ARG A 457 -0.63 -20.92 -11.21
N LEU A 458 0.43 -21.72 -11.18
CA LEU A 458 1.55 -21.60 -12.12
C LEU A 458 1.38 -22.45 -13.39
N SER A 459 0.20 -23.05 -13.58
CA SER A 459 -0.06 -24.08 -14.61
C SER A 459 1.06 -25.11 -14.71
N ASN A 460 1.39 -25.75 -13.59
CA ASN A 460 2.33 -26.86 -13.50
C ASN A 460 1.75 -28.00 -12.65
N TYR A 461 0.44 -28.21 -12.77
CA TYR A 461 -0.31 -29.17 -11.98
C TYR A 461 -0.61 -30.43 -12.80
N LEU A 462 -0.34 -31.60 -12.20
CA LEU A 462 -0.73 -32.89 -12.75
C LEU A 462 -2.16 -33.21 -12.32
N VAL A 463 -3.07 -33.24 -13.29
CA VAL A 463 -4.50 -33.43 -13.05
C VAL A 463 -4.77 -34.83 -12.51
N GLN A 464 -5.39 -34.90 -11.33
CA GLN A 464 -5.77 -36.16 -10.70
C GLN A 464 -7.19 -36.56 -11.08
N LYS A 465 -7.48 -37.86 -11.03
CA LYS A 465 -8.82 -38.39 -11.34
C LYS A 465 -9.92 -37.79 -10.45
N LYS A 466 -9.61 -37.45 -9.21
CA LYS A 466 -10.55 -36.82 -8.25
C LYS A 466 -10.90 -35.36 -8.61
N ASP A 467 -10.07 -34.72 -9.42
CA ASP A 467 -10.24 -33.32 -9.79
C ASP A 467 -11.24 -33.17 -10.94
N LEU A 468 -11.58 -34.26 -11.63
CA LEU A 468 -12.48 -34.25 -12.79
C LEU A 468 -13.96 -34.16 -12.36
N PRO A 469 -14.82 -33.45 -13.13
CA PRO A 469 -14.48 -32.60 -14.28
C PRO A 469 -13.70 -31.34 -13.85
N LEU A 470 -12.68 -30.98 -14.64
CA LEU A 470 -11.82 -29.82 -14.45
C LEU A 470 -11.60 -29.13 -15.80
N PHE A 471 -11.76 -27.82 -15.84
CA PHE A 471 -11.53 -27.02 -17.03
C PHE A 471 -10.31 -26.12 -16.87
N GLU A 472 -9.66 -25.82 -17.98
CA GLU A 472 -8.57 -24.85 -18.06
C GLU A 472 -9.00 -23.66 -18.92
N VAL A 473 -8.64 -22.46 -18.47
CA VAL A 473 -8.62 -21.25 -19.30
C VAL A 473 -7.17 -20.79 -19.46
N ASN A 474 -6.70 -20.71 -20.70
CA ASN A 474 -5.34 -20.31 -21.04
C ASN A 474 -5.29 -19.45 -22.31
N TRP A 475 -4.12 -18.86 -22.59
CA TRP A 475 -3.87 -18.21 -23.88
C TRP A 475 -3.72 -19.27 -24.98
N CYS A 476 -4.44 -19.14 -26.10
CA CYS A 476 -4.39 -20.10 -27.20
C CYS A 476 -3.02 -20.14 -27.89
N ASP A 477 -2.49 -18.94 -28.22
CA ASP A 477 -1.29 -18.79 -29.05
C ASP A 477 -0.16 -18.10 -28.28
N ARG A 478 -0.41 -16.87 -27.85
CA ARG A 478 0.54 -16.00 -27.14
C ARG A 478 -0.19 -15.17 -26.09
N ILE A 479 0.56 -14.68 -25.12
CA ILE A 479 0.07 -13.77 -24.08
C ILE A 479 -0.56 -12.53 -24.72
N GLY A 480 -1.73 -12.12 -24.21
CA GLY A 480 -2.51 -11.02 -24.79
C GLY A 480 -3.17 -11.35 -26.13
N GLY A 481 -3.20 -12.63 -26.53
CA GLY A 481 -3.92 -13.16 -27.68
C GLY A 481 -5.36 -13.54 -27.35
N SER A 482 -5.95 -14.50 -28.07
CA SER A 482 -7.26 -15.05 -27.71
C SER A 482 -7.14 -16.06 -26.56
N LEU A 483 -8.19 -16.14 -25.75
CA LEU A 483 -8.33 -17.15 -24.71
C LEU A 483 -9.01 -18.42 -25.23
N CYS A 484 -8.51 -19.56 -24.76
CA CYS A 484 -9.00 -20.89 -25.05
C CYS A 484 -9.55 -21.53 -23.78
N THR A 485 -10.62 -22.32 -23.95
CA THR A 485 -11.17 -23.16 -22.89
C THR A 485 -11.19 -24.60 -23.32
N ARG A 486 -10.85 -25.49 -22.39
CA ARG A 486 -10.84 -26.94 -22.64
C ARG A 486 -11.06 -27.71 -21.35
N GLU A 487 -11.62 -28.90 -21.48
CA GLU A 487 -11.68 -29.87 -20.39
C GLU A 487 -10.33 -30.59 -20.28
N LEU A 488 -9.85 -30.79 -19.06
CA LEU A 488 -8.59 -31.48 -18.78
C LEU A 488 -8.83 -32.97 -18.54
N ALA A 489 -7.88 -33.81 -18.94
CA ALA A 489 -7.90 -35.25 -18.67
C ALA A 489 -7.03 -35.62 -17.46
N ALA A 490 -7.36 -36.72 -16.79
CA ALA A 490 -6.50 -37.25 -15.71
C ALA A 490 -5.13 -37.67 -16.28
N GLY A 491 -4.06 -37.32 -15.57
CA GLY A 491 -2.68 -37.55 -16.01
C GLY A 491 -2.13 -36.49 -16.96
N GLU A 492 -2.93 -35.48 -17.31
CA GLU A 492 -2.49 -34.34 -18.10
C GLU A 492 -1.80 -33.29 -17.21
N TYR A 493 -0.79 -32.62 -17.74
CA TYR A 493 -0.20 -31.43 -17.13
C TYR A 493 -0.87 -30.17 -17.67
N THR A 494 -1.16 -29.23 -16.79
CA THR A 494 -1.36 -27.84 -17.24
C THR A 494 -0.02 -27.31 -17.79
N PRO A 495 -0.01 -26.65 -18.96
CA PRO A 495 1.22 -26.16 -19.59
C PRO A 495 1.84 -25.02 -18.76
N LEU A 496 3.14 -25.11 -18.51
CA LEU A 496 3.92 -24.16 -17.70
C LEU A 496 3.58 -22.70 -18.03
N GLY A 497 3.12 -21.98 -17.00
CA GLY A 497 3.04 -20.53 -17.03
C GLY A 497 4.40 -19.89 -17.34
N PHE A 498 4.35 -18.77 -18.04
CA PHE A 498 5.50 -18.10 -18.66
C PHE A 498 6.65 -17.78 -17.70
N LYS A 499 7.85 -17.58 -18.26
CA LYS A 499 9.02 -17.12 -17.51
C LYS A 499 8.93 -15.61 -17.27
N LEU A 500 8.89 -15.19 -16.00
CA LEU A 500 8.94 -13.78 -15.60
C LEU A 500 10.29 -13.16 -16.04
N ASP A 501 10.27 -12.18 -16.94
CA ASP A 501 11.43 -11.32 -17.23
C ASP A 501 11.19 -9.93 -16.63
N ARG A 502 11.83 -9.67 -15.48
CA ARG A 502 11.75 -8.40 -14.75
C ARG A 502 13.01 -7.55 -14.90
N SER A 503 13.80 -7.75 -15.96
CA SER A 503 15.09 -7.09 -16.17
C SER A 503 15.04 -5.54 -16.20
N TRP A 504 13.87 -4.94 -16.44
CA TRP A 504 13.68 -3.49 -16.40
C TRP A 504 13.61 -2.92 -14.97
N LEU A 505 13.19 -3.72 -13.97
CA LEU A 505 13.27 -3.34 -12.56
C LEU A 505 14.74 -3.27 -12.11
N ASP A 506 15.58 -4.21 -12.59
CA ASP A 506 17.03 -4.14 -12.36
C ASP A 506 17.66 -2.89 -13.01
N GLN A 507 17.10 -2.39 -14.12
CA GLN A 507 17.53 -1.13 -14.75
C GLN A 507 17.13 0.11 -13.94
N PHE A 508 16.01 0.06 -13.21
CA PHE A 508 15.70 1.08 -12.21
C PHE A 508 16.79 1.12 -11.14
N GLY A 509 17.14 -0.04 -10.58
CA GLY A 509 18.17 -0.18 -9.54
C GLY A 509 19.58 0.25 -9.94
N ARG A 510 20.05 -0.13 -11.14
CA ARG A 510 21.43 0.18 -11.60
C ARG A 510 21.75 1.68 -11.78
N LYS A 511 20.73 2.53 -11.96
CA LYS A 511 20.89 3.99 -12.12
C LYS A 511 20.47 4.80 -10.90
N ALA A 512 19.92 4.14 -9.89
CA ALA A 512 19.27 4.71 -8.70
C ALA A 512 20.23 4.95 -7.52
N LEU A 513 21.19 4.05 -7.31
CA LEU A 513 22.00 3.97 -6.08
C LEU A 513 22.87 5.20 -5.73
N LEU A 514 23.24 6.04 -6.70
CA LEU A 514 24.08 7.23 -6.45
C LEU A 514 23.30 8.53 -6.19
N ILE A 515 22.02 8.58 -6.56
CA ILE A 515 21.19 9.79 -6.44
C ILE A 515 20.18 9.68 -5.28
N ASP A 516 19.76 8.47 -4.92
CA ASP A 516 18.55 8.25 -4.12
C ASP A 516 18.72 8.41 -2.60
N LEU A 517 19.93 8.19 -2.08
CA LEU A 517 20.23 8.46 -0.67
C LEU A 517 20.52 9.93 -0.40
N LEU A 518 20.85 10.72 -1.43
CA LEU A 518 21.39 12.05 -1.20
C LEU A 518 20.34 13.04 -0.68
N PRO A 519 19.16 13.29 -1.26
CA PRO A 519 18.33 14.42 -0.84
C PRO A 519 17.86 14.34 0.63
N GLY A 520 17.37 13.19 1.07
CA GLY A 520 16.89 12.99 2.44
C GLY A 520 18.02 12.93 3.47
N VAL A 521 19.09 12.17 3.18
CA VAL A 521 20.26 12.08 4.07
C VAL A 521 21.05 13.38 4.08
N PHE A 522 21.09 14.12 2.97
CA PHE A 522 21.75 15.42 2.86
C PHE A 522 20.94 16.50 3.57
N VAL A 523 19.63 16.58 3.39
CA VAL A 523 18.77 17.48 4.17
C VAL A 523 18.88 17.16 5.66
N PHE A 524 18.86 15.88 6.05
CA PHE A 524 19.05 15.46 7.43
C PHE A 524 20.44 15.81 7.97
N ALA A 525 21.51 15.45 7.25
CA ALA A 525 22.89 15.72 7.65
C ALA A 525 23.10 17.23 7.80
N ILE A 526 22.66 18.04 6.85
CA ILE A 526 22.79 19.50 6.92
C ILE A 526 21.95 20.05 8.08
N ALA A 527 20.70 19.62 8.24
CA ALA A 527 19.87 20.05 9.37
C ALA A 527 20.55 19.72 10.71
N PHE A 528 21.07 18.50 10.83
CA PHE A 528 21.74 18.01 12.04
C PHE A 528 23.07 18.74 12.31
N PHE A 529 23.88 18.98 11.29
CA PHE A 529 25.10 19.80 11.42
C PHE A 529 24.78 21.26 11.75
N ALA A 530 23.72 21.83 11.16
CA ALA A 530 23.29 23.20 11.46
C ALA A 530 22.81 23.35 12.91
N VAL A 531 22.07 22.37 13.46
CA VAL A 531 21.71 22.31 14.88
C VAL A 531 22.96 22.37 15.76
N ASN A 532 24.00 21.59 15.42
CA ASN A 532 25.23 21.54 16.22
C ASN A 532 26.08 22.81 16.10
N LEU A 533 26.16 23.43 14.93
CA LEU A 533 26.92 24.66 14.69
C LEU A 533 26.32 25.88 15.37
N GLU A 534 24.99 26.05 15.32
CA GLU A 534 24.32 27.19 15.95
C GLU A 534 24.39 27.15 17.48
N VAL A 535 24.63 25.96 18.04
CA VAL A 535 24.84 25.75 19.46
C VAL A 535 26.25 26.15 19.89
N ARG A 536 27.28 25.82 19.10
CA ARG A 536 28.65 26.27 19.37
C ARG A 536 28.75 27.80 19.35
N LYS A 537 28.04 28.47 18.44
CA LYS A 537 27.99 29.95 18.39
C LYS A 537 27.29 30.64 19.57
N ARG A 538 26.56 29.91 20.43
CA ARG A 538 25.92 30.44 21.65
C ARG A 538 26.62 30.00 22.94
N ALA A 539 27.61 29.11 22.84
CA ALA A 539 28.40 28.62 23.98
C ALA A 539 29.77 29.31 24.08
N VAL A 540 30.12 30.11 23.07
CA VAL A 540 31.18 31.12 23.04
C VAL A 540 30.50 32.47 23.08
#